data_AF-A0A368F4L4-F1
#
_entry.id   AF-A0A368F4L4-F1
#
_cell.length_a   1.000
_cell.length_b   1.000
_cell.length_c   1.000
_cell.angle_alpha   90.00
_cell.angle_beta   90.00
_cell.angle_gamma   90.00
#
_symmetry.space_group_name_H-M   'P 1'
#
loop_
_entity.id
_entity.type
_entity.pdbx_description
1 polymer ?
#
loop_
_entity_poly.entity_id
_entity_poly.type
_entity_poly.pdbx_seq_one_letter_code
_entity_poly.pdbx_strand_id
1 'polypeptide(L)'
;MGKPNPQIKQQVDNFLFRQMNILTPDKAPKKLIKAVVPLLIKHSGDADHDVREASLGALGAIQRLVGDKNLRSMIGDLSNDETKMKRISEFAEKALQLHTGAQAKLAVKSGPQAGA
;
A
#
# COMPACT_ATOMS: atom_id res chain seq x y z
N MET A 1 10.33 -7.18 -24.87
CA MET A 1 10.15 -7.47 -23.43
C MET A 1 8.83 -8.22 -23.27
N GLY A 2 8.85 -9.43 -22.71
CA GLY A 2 7.65 -10.27 -22.55
C GLY A 2 6.67 -9.71 -21.52
N LYS A 3 5.38 -10.03 -21.65
CA LYS A 3 4.37 -9.64 -20.67
C LYS A 3 4.79 -10.18 -19.29
N PRO A 4 4.82 -9.36 -18.22
CA PRO A 4 5.15 -9.84 -16.88
C PRO A 4 4.19 -10.95 -16.46
N ASN A 5 4.73 -12.08 -15.97
CA ASN A 5 3.95 -13.15 -15.36
C ASN A 5 3.14 -12.57 -14.18
N PRO A 6 1.86 -12.94 -13.99
CA PRO A 6 1.05 -12.63 -12.81
C PRO A 6 1.82 -12.65 -11.48
N GLN A 7 2.67 -13.66 -11.25
CA GLN A 7 3.45 -13.77 -10.02
C GLN A 7 4.37 -12.56 -9.78
N ILE A 8 4.99 -12.01 -10.84
CA ILE A 8 5.86 -10.84 -10.72
C ILE A 8 5.03 -9.62 -10.32
N LYS A 9 3.86 -9.42 -10.92
CA LYS A 9 2.96 -8.31 -10.58
C LYS A 9 2.51 -8.39 -9.12
N GLN A 10 2.04 -9.56 -8.71
CA GLN A 10 1.63 -9.82 -7.32
C GLN A 10 2.76 -9.51 -6.33
N GLN A 11 3.98 -9.96 -6.60
CA GLN A 11 5.11 -9.70 -5.70
C GLN A 11 5.52 -8.23 -5.64
N VAL A 12 5.43 -7.50 -6.77
CA VAL A 12 5.67 -6.05 -6.80
C VAL A 12 4.61 -5.31 -5.98
N ASP A 13 3.34 -5.65 -6.11
CA ASP A 13 2.25 -5.02 -5.35
C ASP A 13 2.39 -5.33 -3.84
N ASN A 14 2.72 -6.58 -3.49
CA ASN A 14 3.04 -6.98 -2.11
C ASN A 14 4.28 -6.28 -1.55
N PHE A 15 5.27 -5.99 -2.39
CA PHE A 15 6.43 -5.19 -2.00
C PHE A 15 6.00 -3.76 -1.69
N LEU A 16 5.21 -3.11 -2.56
CA LEU A 16 4.68 -1.77 -2.35
C LEU A 16 3.85 -1.69 -1.06
N PHE A 17 2.97 -2.66 -0.80
CA PHE A 17 2.20 -2.74 0.45
C PHE A 17 3.11 -2.68 1.69
N ARG A 18 4.15 -3.53 1.73
CA ARG A 18 5.10 -3.58 2.85
C ARG A 18 5.89 -2.27 3.00
N GLN A 19 6.39 -1.72 1.90
CA GLN A 19 7.19 -0.49 1.93
C GLN A 19 6.37 0.75 2.30
N MET A 20 5.12 0.84 1.86
CA MET A 20 4.27 1.96 2.28
C MET A 20 4.00 1.89 3.78
N ASN A 21 3.80 0.69 4.34
CA ASN A 21 3.47 0.49 5.76
C ASN A 21 4.60 0.80 6.75
N ILE A 22 5.85 0.89 6.31
CA ILE A 22 6.95 1.33 7.20
C ILE A 22 7.05 2.86 7.30
N LEU A 23 6.49 3.58 6.33
CA LEU A 23 6.64 5.02 6.20
C LEU A 23 5.57 5.77 6.99
N THR A 24 5.97 6.90 7.54
CA THR A 24 5.08 7.91 8.14
C THR A 24 4.67 8.95 7.09
N PRO A 25 3.53 9.65 7.26
CA PRO A 25 3.03 10.61 6.27
C PRO A 25 4.01 11.72 5.87
N ASP A 26 4.86 12.18 6.79
CA ASP A 26 5.92 13.17 6.56
C ASP A 26 7.02 12.67 5.63
N LYS A 27 7.25 11.35 5.59
CA LYS A 27 8.27 10.68 4.75
C LYS A 27 7.67 10.03 3.50
N ALA A 28 6.43 10.34 3.15
CA ALA A 28 5.74 9.71 2.02
C ALA A 28 6.43 10.04 0.67
N PRO A 29 6.81 9.04 -0.14
CA PRO A 29 7.47 9.25 -1.43
C PRO A 29 6.46 9.64 -2.52
N LYS A 30 5.99 10.90 -2.48
CA LYS A 30 4.90 11.41 -3.34
C LYS A 30 5.10 11.15 -4.84
N LYS A 31 6.34 11.25 -5.35
CA LYS A 31 6.66 10.98 -6.76
C LYS A 31 6.43 9.51 -7.12
N LEU A 32 6.89 8.59 -6.27
CA LEU A 32 6.68 7.15 -6.46
C LEU A 32 5.19 6.81 -6.38
N ILE A 33 4.49 7.33 -5.37
CA ILE A 33 3.04 7.09 -5.19
C ILE A 33 2.25 7.50 -6.43
N LYS A 34 2.52 8.68 -7.00
CA LYS A 34 1.90 9.13 -8.26
C LYS A 34 2.23 8.23 -9.46
N ALA A 35 3.42 7.63 -9.50
CA ALA A 35 3.82 6.73 -10.58
C ALA A 35 3.18 5.34 -10.47
N VAL A 36 3.01 4.82 -9.24
CA VAL A 36 2.51 3.46 -9.03
C VAL A 36 0.99 3.35 -8.96
N VAL A 37 0.27 4.40 -8.52
CA VAL A 37 -1.20 4.33 -8.42
C VAL A 37 -1.88 3.94 -9.74
N PRO A 38 -1.53 4.53 -10.91
CA PRO A 38 -2.11 4.11 -12.19
C PRO A 38 -1.83 2.62 -12.53
N LEU A 39 -0.67 2.10 -12.13
CA LEU A 39 -0.32 0.69 -12.32
C LEU A 39 -1.17 -0.23 -11.42
N LEU A 40 -1.37 0.18 -10.16
CA LEU A 40 -2.22 -0.57 -9.21
C LEU A 40 -3.69 -0.57 -9.63
N ILE A 41 -4.21 0.54 -10.17
CA ILE A 41 -5.57 0.58 -10.74
C ILE A 41 -5.70 -0.45 -11.86
N LYS A 42 -4.70 -0.55 -12.75
CA LYS A 42 -4.68 -1.55 -13.82
C LYS A 42 -4.62 -2.98 -13.25
N HIS A 43 -3.80 -3.23 -12.24
CA HIS A 43 -3.70 -4.54 -11.58
C HIS A 43 -4.99 -4.94 -10.85
N SER A 44 -5.79 -3.98 -10.37
CA SER A 44 -7.09 -4.25 -9.75
C SER A 44 -8.12 -4.88 -10.69
N GLY A 45 -7.87 -4.82 -12.01
CA GLY A 45 -8.64 -5.48 -13.06
C GLY A 45 -7.90 -6.61 -13.76
N ASP A 46 -6.81 -7.14 -13.18
CA ASP A 46 -6.06 -8.26 -13.75
C ASP A 46 -6.90 -9.56 -13.75
N ALA A 47 -6.60 -10.49 -14.63
CA ALA A 47 -7.30 -11.78 -14.71
C ALA A 47 -6.98 -12.67 -13.49
N ASP A 48 -5.76 -12.55 -12.98
CA ASP A 48 -5.31 -13.27 -11.80
C ASP A 48 -5.88 -12.65 -10.51
N HIS A 49 -6.52 -13.48 -9.69
CA HIS A 49 -7.15 -13.05 -8.44
C HIS A 49 -6.14 -12.46 -7.46
N ASP A 50 -4.95 -13.04 -7.37
CA ASP A 50 -3.98 -12.63 -6.38
C ASP A 50 -3.29 -11.33 -6.76
N VAL A 51 -3.14 -11.06 -8.06
CA VAL A 51 -2.73 -9.73 -8.56
C VAL A 51 -3.77 -8.68 -8.20
N ARG A 52 -5.07 -8.96 -8.39
CA ARG A 52 -6.14 -8.04 -7.99
C ARG A 52 -6.08 -7.75 -6.49
N GLU A 53 -6.04 -8.77 -5.66
CA GLU A 53 -5.99 -8.62 -4.20
C GLU A 53 -4.73 -7.88 -3.73
N ALA A 54 -3.55 -8.21 -4.26
CA ALA A 54 -2.31 -7.54 -3.91
C ALA A 54 -2.33 -6.04 -4.27
N SER A 55 -2.91 -5.69 -5.42
CA SER A 55 -3.02 -4.30 -5.86
C SER A 55 -3.96 -3.46 -4.99
N LEU A 56 -5.11 -4.02 -4.57
CA LEU A 56 -6.03 -3.38 -3.63
C LEU A 56 -5.37 -3.24 -2.25
N GLY A 57 -4.57 -4.24 -1.84
CA GLY A 57 -3.72 -4.15 -0.66
C GLY A 57 -2.79 -2.95 -0.72
N ALA A 58 -2.00 -2.83 -1.80
CA ALA A 58 -1.08 -1.72 -1.99
C ALA A 58 -1.79 -0.35 -1.99
N LEU A 59 -2.97 -0.24 -2.63
CA LEU A 59 -3.80 0.97 -2.57
C LEU A 59 -4.27 1.29 -1.14
N GLY A 60 -4.65 0.28 -0.34
CA GLY A 60 -5.01 0.47 1.06
C GLY A 60 -3.82 0.95 1.91
N ALA A 61 -2.63 0.43 1.68
CA ALA A 61 -1.42 0.93 2.34
C ALA A 61 -1.10 2.37 1.96
N ILE A 62 -1.38 2.78 0.72
CA ILE A 62 -1.28 4.17 0.28
C ILE A 62 -2.36 5.02 0.94
N GLN A 63 -3.61 4.57 1.03
CA GLN A 63 -4.71 5.26 1.72
C GLN A 63 -4.31 5.60 3.17
N ARG A 64 -3.74 4.63 3.88
CA ARG A 64 -3.27 4.82 5.25
C ARG A 64 -2.09 5.80 5.33
N LEU A 65 -1.27 5.92 4.28
CA LEU A 65 -0.13 6.85 4.24
C LEU A 65 -0.53 8.30 3.94
N VAL A 66 -1.41 8.49 2.96
CA VAL A 66 -1.73 9.83 2.41
C VAL A 66 -3.13 10.32 2.80
N GLY A 67 -3.96 9.45 3.38
CA GLY A 67 -5.35 9.72 3.74
C GLY A 67 -6.35 9.41 2.62
N ASP A 68 -7.60 9.13 3.02
CA ASP A 68 -8.70 8.73 2.13
C ASP A 68 -8.97 9.75 1.00
N LYS A 69 -9.09 11.03 1.36
CA LYS A 69 -9.34 12.12 0.41
C LYS A 69 -8.28 12.18 -0.70
N ASN A 70 -7.01 12.04 -0.33
CA ASN A 70 -5.90 12.07 -1.30
C ASN A 70 -5.91 10.83 -2.18
N LEU A 71 -6.15 9.64 -1.61
CA LEU A 71 -6.27 8.43 -2.42
C LEU A 71 -7.39 8.55 -3.45
N ARG A 72 -8.60 8.98 -3.04
CA ARG A 72 -9.76 9.14 -3.93
C ARG A 72 -9.46 10.04 -5.13
N SER A 73 -8.74 11.14 -4.91
CA SER A 73 -8.30 12.03 -5.99
C SER A 73 -7.32 11.37 -6.97
N MET A 74 -6.58 10.33 -6.55
CA MET A 74 -5.58 9.65 -7.38
C MET A 74 -6.15 8.46 -8.15
N ILE A 75 -7.19 7.82 -7.63
CA ILE A 75 -7.77 6.60 -8.22
C ILE A 75 -8.90 6.87 -9.21
N GLY A 76 -9.39 8.12 -9.31
CA GLY A 76 -10.39 8.53 -10.29
C GLY A 76 -11.64 7.65 -10.24
N ASP A 77 -12.10 7.17 -11.39
CA ASP A 77 -13.34 6.39 -11.52
C ASP A 77 -13.37 5.11 -10.66
N LEU A 78 -12.22 4.57 -10.26
CA LEU A 78 -12.15 3.44 -9.33
C LEU A 78 -12.82 3.77 -8.00
N SER A 79 -12.89 5.04 -7.59
CA SER A 79 -13.57 5.46 -6.36
C SER A 79 -15.07 5.22 -6.36
N ASN A 80 -15.66 4.96 -7.53
CA ASN A 80 -17.09 4.69 -7.70
C ASN A 80 -17.40 3.18 -7.57
N ASP A 81 -16.39 2.31 -7.58
CA ASP A 81 -16.55 0.87 -7.32
C ASP A 81 -16.56 0.63 -5.81
N GLU A 82 -17.77 0.57 -5.23
CA GLU A 82 -17.95 0.37 -3.79
C GLU A 82 -17.31 -0.91 -3.27
N THR A 83 -17.28 -1.98 -4.08
CA THR A 83 -16.71 -3.27 -3.69
C THR A 83 -15.20 -3.14 -3.52
N LYS A 84 -14.53 -2.53 -4.50
CA LYS A 84 -13.08 -2.27 -4.42
C LYS A 84 -12.75 -1.25 -3.34
N MET A 85 -13.55 -0.19 -3.18
CA MET A 85 -13.32 0.81 -2.14
C MET A 85 -13.46 0.24 -0.72
N LYS A 86 -14.44 -0.65 -0.50
CA LYS A 86 -14.55 -1.39 0.76
C LYS A 86 -13.29 -2.23 1.00
N ARG A 87 -12.84 -2.96 -0.01
CA ARG A 87 -11.64 -3.81 0.09
C ARG A 87 -10.37 -3.00 0.39
N ILE A 88 -10.18 -1.87 -0.28
CA ILE A 88 -9.07 -0.93 -0.04
C ILE A 88 -9.11 -0.43 1.42
N SER A 89 -10.30 -0.10 1.93
CA SER A 89 -10.48 0.38 3.31
C SER A 89 -10.12 -0.69 4.34
N GLU A 90 -10.55 -1.94 4.14
CA GLU A 90 -10.16 -3.08 4.99
C GLU A 90 -8.62 -3.26 5.00
N PHE A 91 -7.97 -3.12 3.85
CA PHE A 91 -6.51 -3.17 3.76
C PHE A 91 -5.83 -1.96 4.41
N ALA A 92 -6.44 -0.78 4.39
CA ALA A 92 -5.93 0.41 5.07
C ALA A 92 -5.95 0.24 6.58
N GLU A 93 -7.01 -0.36 7.14
CA GLU A 93 -7.09 -0.72 8.56
C GLU A 93 -6.02 -1.74 8.94
N LYS A 94 -5.87 -2.80 8.14
CA LYS A 94 -4.80 -3.80 8.32
C LYS A 94 -3.40 -3.16 8.24
N ALA A 95 -3.20 -2.26 7.28
CA ALA A 95 -1.96 -1.50 7.12
C ALA A 95 -1.66 -0.63 8.36
N LEU A 96 -2.69 -0.02 8.95
CA LEU A 96 -2.55 0.77 10.17
C LEU A 96 -2.10 -0.09 11.35
N GLN A 97 -2.72 -1.26 11.55
CA GLN A 97 -2.32 -2.20 12.60
C GLN A 97 -0.85 -2.65 12.43
N LEU A 98 -0.44 -2.98 11.20
CA LEU A 98 0.93 -3.36 10.88
C LEU A 98 1.92 -2.22 11.11
N HIS A 99 1.56 -0.98 10.74
CA HIS A 99 2.39 0.20 10.97
C HIS A 99 2.62 0.43 12.47
N THR A 100 1.54 0.44 13.27
CA THR A 100 1.64 0.61 14.72
C THR A 100 2.49 -0.48 15.37
N GLY A 101 2.29 -1.74 14.97
CA GLY A 101 3.12 -2.86 15.46
C GLY A 101 4.59 -2.74 15.06
N ALA A 102 4.90 -2.24 13.87
CA ALA A 102 6.26 -2.00 13.42
C ALA A 102 6.93 -0.83 14.17
N GLN A 103 6.19 0.26 14.39
CA GLN A 103 6.66 1.41 15.17
C GLN A 103 6.95 1.03 16.63
N ALA A 104 6.09 0.22 17.25
CA ALA A 104 6.34 -0.29 18.61
C ALA A 104 7.65 -1.09 18.70
N LYS A 105 7.94 -1.94 17.70
CA LYS A 105 9.19 -2.72 17.65
C LYS A 105 10.43 -1.85 17.42
N LEU A 106 10.30 -0.78 16.64
CA LEU A 106 11.39 0.18 16.39
C LEU A 106 11.70 1.01 17.65
N ALA A 107 10.67 1.47 18.36
CA ALA A 107 10.82 2.22 19.62
C ALA A 107 11.52 1.38 20.71
N VAL A 108 11.23 0.08 20.78
CA VAL A 108 11.91 -0.85 21.71
C VAL A 108 13.39 -1.06 21.36
N LYS A 109 13.76 -1.03 20.06
CA LYS A 109 15.16 -1.14 19.63
C LYS A 109 15.99 0.13 19.83
N SER A 110 15.34 1.29 20.04
CA SER A 110 15.99 2.57 20.34
C SER A 110 16.11 2.90 21.84
N GLY A 111 15.75 1.97 22.74
CA GLY A 111 16.05 2.08 24.18
C GLY A 111 17.56 1.94 24.47
N PRO A 112 18.06 2.50 25.59
CA PRO A 112 19.41 3.06 25.68
C PRO A 112 20.48 2.02 25.44
N GLN A 113 21.41 2.31 24.52
CA GLN A 113 22.80 1.88 24.70
C GLN A 113 23.28 2.53 26.01
N ALA A 114 23.04 1.83 27.12
CA ALA A 114 23.72 2.09 28.37
C ALA A 114 25.21 1.84 28.11
N GLY A 115 26.01 2.85 28.45
CA GLY A 115 27.45 2.86 28.22
C GLY A 115 28.15 1.63 28.78
N ALA A 116 29.23 1.28 28.09
CA ALA A 116 30.38 0.57 28.63
C ALA A 116 31.62 1.28 28.09
#